data_AF-Q07MX1-F1
#
_entry.id   AF-Q07MX1-F1
#
_cell.length_a   1.000
_cell.length_b   1.000
_cell.length_c   1.000
_cell.angle_alpha   90.00
_cell.angle_beta   90.00
_cell.angle_gamma   90.00
#
_symmetry.space_group_name_H-M   'P 1'
#
loop_
_entity.id
_entity.type
_entity.pdbx_description
1 polymer ?
#
loop_
_entity_poly.entity_id
_entity_poly.type
_entity_poly.pdbx_seq_one_letter_code
_entity_poly.pdbx_strand_id
1 'polypeptide(L)' 'MTQRSISADFVTGFSTGWPEQQPDLMIISLTTKKGVQDFAVNREQALLIAKTIKRTATQLAEPKA' A
#
# COMPACT_ATOMS: atom_id res chain seq x y z
N MET A 1 23.69 -12.68 -1.07
CA MET A 1 22.64 -11.75 -1.51
C MET A 1 21.50 -12.55 -2.10
N THR A 2 20.35 -12.59 -1.45
CA THR A 2 19.17 -13.29 -1.96
C THR A 2 18.66 -12.53 -3.18
N GLN A 3 18.78 -13.14 -4.36
CA GLN A 3 18.31 -12.59 -5.62
C GLN A 3 16.78 -12.50 -5.53
N ARG A 4 16.25 -11.33 -5.15
CA ARG A 4 14.81 -11.07 -5.16
C ARG A 4 14.36 -11.22 -6.60
N SER A 5 13.64 -12.30 -6.90
CA SER A 5 13.02 -12.50 -8.20
C SER A 5 12.13 -11.29 -8.49
N ILE A 6 12.45 -10.54 -9.56
CA ILE A 6 11.76 -9.32 -9.98
C ILE A 6 10.44 -9.67 -10.69
N SER A 7 9.82 -10.80 -10.35
CA SER A 7 8.45 -11.11 -10.76
C SER A 7 7.45 -10.50 -9.77
N ALA A 8 7.74 -9.28 -9.29
CA ALA A 8 6.80 -8.54 -8.46
C ALA A 8 5.63 -8.15 -9.36
N ASP A 9 4.43 -8.61 -9.02
CA ASP A 9 3.24 -8.13 -9.69
C ASP A 9 3.11 -6.63 -9.42
N PHE A 10 3.15 -5.84 -10.48
CA PHE A 10 3.05 -4.39 -10.37
C PHE A 10 1.66 -4.03 -9.81
N VAL A 11 1.67 -3.21 -8.77
CA VAL A 11 0.46 -2.56 -8.28
C VAL A 11 0.03 -1.53 -9.32
N THR A 12 -1.15 -1.73 -9.90
CA THR A 12 -1.76 -0.85 -10.90
C THR A 12 -2.77 0.11 -10.30
N GLY A 13 -3.19 -0.13 -9.06
CA GLY A 13 -4.10 0.74 -8.32
C GLY A 13 -4.14 0.38 -6.84
N PHE A 14 -4.57 1.33 -6.02
CA PHE A 14 -4.85 1.08 -4.61
C PHE A 14 -6.06 1.89 -4.15
N SER A 15 -6.77 1.37 -3.14
CA SER A 15 -7.84 2.08 -2.46
C SER A 15 -7.82 1.81 -0.96
N THR A 16 -8.33 2.77 -0.20
CA THR A 16 -8.53 2.61 1.24
C THR A 16 -10.03 2.68 1.56
N GLY A 17 -10.51 1.79 2.42
CA GLY A 17 -11.90 1.77 2.89
C GLY A 17 -11.99 1.70 4.40
N TRP A 18 -13.06 2.27 4.96
CA TRP A 18 -13.40 2.20 6.38
C TRP A 18 -14.73 1.46 6.53
N PRO A 19 -14.74 0.24 7.10
CA PRO A 19 -15.97 -0.49 7.33
C PRO A 19 -16.85 0.24 8.36
N GLU A 20 -18.11 0.49 8.04
CA GLU A 20 -19.04 1.20 8.94
C GLU A 20 -19.21 0.50 10.30
N GLN A 21 -19.17 -0.82 10.31
CA GLN A 21 -19.36 -1.64 11.50
C GLN A 21 -18.07 -1.81 12.33
N GLN A 22 -16.90 -1.45 11.80
CA GLN A 22 -15.60 -1.61 12.46
C GLN A 22 -14.70 -0.40 12.17
N PRO A 23 -14.99 0.77 12.78
CA PRO A 23 -14.29 2.02 12.50
C PRO A 23 -12.80 2.00 12.90
N ASP A 24 -12.39 1.03 13.72
CA ASP A 24 -11.00 0.87 14.16
C ASP A 24 -10.11 0.14 13.12
N LEU A 25 -10.70 -0.37 12.03
CA LEU A 25 -10.00 -1.06 10.95
C LEU A 25 -10.04 -0.28 9.64
N MET A 26 -8.91 -0.22 8.94
CA MET A 26 -8.83 0.20 7.54
C MET A 26 -8.67 -1.03 6.67
N ILE A 27 -9.34 -1.04 5.52
CA ILE A 27 -9.00 -1.97 4.43
C ILE A 27 -8.13 -1.22 3.42
N ILE A 28 -6.99 -1.81 3.05
CA ILE A 28 -6.18 -1.39 1.90
C ILE A 28 -6.31 -2.45 0.84
N SER A 29 -6.85 -2.07 -0.32
CA SER A 29 -6.94 -2.94 -1.48
C SER A 29 -5.84 -2.58 -2.45
N LEU A 30 -5.01 -3.56 -2.84
CA LEU A 30 -3.98 -3.41 -3.87
C LEU A 30 -4.44 -4.16 -5.11
N THR A 31 -4.56 -3.44 -6.22
CA THR A 31 -4.91 -4.02 -7.52
C THR A 31 -3.65 -4.32 -8.30
N THR A 32 -3.54 -5.53 -8.84
CA THR A 32 -2.48 -5.97 -9.74
C THR A 32 -3.10 -6.54 -11.02
N LYS A 33 -2.28 -6.86 -12.02
CA LYS A 33 -2.73 -7.57 -13.22
C LYS A 33 -3.35 -8.95 -12.92
N LYS A 34 -3.06 -9.55 -11.75
CA LYS A 34 -3.55 -10.87 -11.36
C LYS A 34 -4.80 -10.82 -10.48
N GLY A 35 -5.24 -9.63 -10.06
CA GLY A 35 -6.40 -9.45 -9.21
C GLY A 35 -6.19 -8.42 -8.11
N VAL A 36 -7.17 -8.37 -7.19
CA VAL A 36 -7.17 -7.47 -6.03
C VAL A 36 -6.77 -8.26 -4.79
N GLN A 37 -5.91 -7.65 -3.97
CA GLN A 37 -5.53 -8.19 -2.66
C GLN A 37 -5.87 -7.18 -1.57
N ASP A 38 -6.68 -7.62 -0.60
CA ASP A 38 -7.15 -6.80 0.50
C ASP A 38 -6.34 -7.06 1.78
N PHE A 39 -6.05 -5.99 2.51
CA PHE A 39 -5.35 -6.02 3.78
C PHE A 39 -6.16 -5.24 4.82
N ALA A 40 -6.62 -5.93 5.85
CA ALA A 40 -7.17 -5.28 7.03
C ALA A 40 -6.03 -4.85 7.96
N VAL A 41 -6.02 -3.58 8.33
CA VAL A 41 -5.04 -3.02 9.26
C VAL A 41 -5.76 -2.26 10.36
N ASN A 42 -5.20 -2.27 11.57
CA ASN A 42 -5.74 -1.45 12.66
C ASN A 42 -5.38 0.03 12.47
N ARG A 43 -5.99 0.90 13.29
CA ARG A 43 -5.75 2.34 13.27
C ARG A 43 -4.26 2.73 13.35
N GLU A 44 -3.48 2.10 14.22
CA GLU A 44 -2.06 2.43 14.40
C GLU A 44 -1.23 2.08 13.16
N GLN A 45 -1.49 0.90 12.60
CA GLN A 45 -0.87 0.44 11.36
C GLN A 45 -1.26 1.33 10.18
N ALA A 46 -2.54 1.72 10.06
CA ALA A 46 -3.01 2.66 9.05
C ALA A 46 -2.28 4.00 9.11
N LEU A 47 -2.13 4.56 10.32
CA LEU A 47 -1.39 5.81 10.53
C LEU A 47 0.09 5.68 10.19
N LEU A 48 0.72 4.56 10.53
CA LEU A 48 2.12 4.29 10.20
C LEU A 48 2.32 4.20 8.68
N ILE A 49 1.43 3.49 7.97
CA ILE A 49 1.45 3.38 6.51
C ILE A 49 1.32 4.75 5.87
N ALA A 50 0.33 5.55 6.29
CA ALA A 50 0.13 6.90 5.76
C ALA A 50 1.35 7.81 5.96
N LYS A 51 1.95 7.80 7.16
CA LYS A 51 3.17 8.57 7.46
C LYS A 51 4.35 8.11 6.60
N THR A 52 4.48 6.79 6.41
CA THR A 52 5.57 6.20 5.61
C THR A 52 5.42 6.60 4.15
N ILE A 53 4.22 6.46 3.56
CA ILE A 53 3.94 6.88 2.18
C ILE A 53 4.22 8.37 2.00
N LYS A 54 3.75 9.22 2.93
CA LYS A 54 4.01 10.67 2.87
C LYS A 54 5.51 10.98 2.88
N ARG A 55 6.27 10.34 3.77
CA ARG A 55 7.73 10.51 3.84
C ARG A 55 8.41 10.04 2.55
N THR A 56 8.03 8.87 2.05
CA THR A 56 8.56 8.32 0.80
C THR A 56 8.24 9.26 -0.37
N ALA A 57 7.03 9.81 -0.45
CA ALA A 57 6.65 10.79 -1.49
C ALA A 57 7.53 12.04 -1.46
N THR A 58 7.91 12.54 -0.27
CA THR A 58 8.85 13.67 -0.14
C THR A 58 10.28 13.32 -0.56
N GLN A 59 10.68 12.06 -0.45
CA GLN A 59 12.03 11.59 -0.75
C GLN A 59 12.18 11.00 -2.15
N LEU A 60 11.06 10.77 -2.86
CA LEU A 60 11.05 10.29 -4.23
C LEU A 60 11.65 11.37 -5.13
N ALA A 61 12.87 11.11 -5.59
CA ALA A 61 13.52 11.92 -6.60
C ALA A 61 12.80 11.75 -7.95
N GLU A 62 12.78 12.80 -8.76
CA GLU A 62 12.37 12.67 -10.15
C GLU A 62 13.27 11.64 -10.85
N PRO A 63 12.70 10.74 -11.68
CA PRO A 63 13.49 9.81 -12.47
C PRO A 63 14.50 10.60 -13.31
N LYS A 64 15.78 10.22 -13.24
CA LYS A 64 16.76 10.75 -14.20
C LYS A 64 16.33 10.28 -15.60
N ALA A 65 16.07 11.25 -16.48
CA ALA A 65 15.77 11.03 -17.88
C ALA A 65 16.93 10.36 -18.62
#